data_AF-A0A821YL42-F1
#
_entry.id   AF-A0A821YL42-F1
#
_cell.length_a   1.000
_cell.length_b   1.000
_cell.length_c   1.000
_cell.angle_alpha   90.00
_cell.angle_beta   90.00
_cell.angle_gamma   90.00
#
_symmetry.space_group_name_H-M   'P 1'
#
loop_
_entity.id
_entity.type
_entity.pdbx_description
1 polymer ?
#
loop_
_entity_poly.entity_id
_entity_poly.type
_entity_poly.pdbx_seq_one_letter_code
_entity_poly.pdbx_strand_id
1 'polypeptide(L)' 'MVRFLLQHGADANIETNLMFTPLHSAAQQGHVMIVKLLLEQGALPNKTNK' A
#
# COMPACT_ATOMS: atom_id res chain seq x y z
N MET A 1 -2.06 0.90 -13.17
CA MET A 1 -1.67 2.14 -12.47
C MET A 1 -0.73 1.86 -11.28
N VAL A 2 -1.16 1.12 -10.25
CA VAL A 2 -0.33 0.89 -9.03
C VAL A 2 1.05 0.30 -9.35
N ARG A 3 1.13 -0.71 -10.24
CA ARG A 3 2.41 -1.30 -10.71
C ARG A 3 3.35 -0.27 -11.33
N PHE A 4 2.80 0.62 -12.16
CA PHE A 4 3.58 1.64 -12.85
C PHE A 4 4.18 2.62 -11.86
N LEU A 5 3.39 3.07 -10.87
CA LEU A 5 3.88 3.96 -9.81
C LEU A 5 5.01 3.32 -9.00
N LEU A 6 4.82 2.05 -8.59
CA LEU A 6 5.84 1.29 -7.84
C LEU A 6 7.13 1.12 -8.65
N GLN A 7 7.04 0.82 -9.95
CA GLN A 7 8.20 0.74 -10.84
C GLN A 7 8.93 2.07 -11.03
N HIS A 8 8.24 3.20 -10.88
CA HIS A 8 8.81 4.54 -10.94
C HIS A 8 9.27 5.07 -9.57
N GLY A 9 9.41 4.20 -8.57
CA GLY A 9 9.96 4.55 -7.26
C GLY A 9 8.95 5.10 -6.27
N ALA A 10 7.64 4.89 -6.50
CA ALA A 10 6.65 5.21 -5.48
C ALA A 10 6.82 4.30 -4.26
N ASP A 11 6.83 4.89 -3.07
CA ASP A 11 6.97 4.17 -1.82
C ASP A 11 5.65 3.46 -1.44
N ALA A 12 5.68 2.14 -1.37
CA ALA A 12 4.54 1.30 -0.97
C ALA A 12 4.13 1.49 0.50
N ASN A 13 5.00 2.09 1.31
CA ASN A 13 4.83 2.31 2.74
C ASN A 13 4.52 3.77 3.10
N ILE A 14 4.32 4.65 2.11
CA ILE A 14 4.00 6.05 2.35
C ILE A 14 2.74 6.17 3.20
N GLU A 15 2.76 7.09 4.17
CA GLU A 15 1.62 7.36 5.03
C GLU A 15 0.96 8.66 4.63
N THR A 16 -0.36 8.69 4.71
CA THR A 16 -1.11 9.96 4.66
C THR A 16 -1.01 10.68 6.02
N ASN A 17 -1.51 11.92 6.09
CA ASN A 17 -1.63 12.66 7.35
C ASN A 17 -2.46 11.94 8.44
N LEU A 18 -3.23 10.93 8.04
CA LEU A 18 -4.04 10.09 8.93
C LEU A 18 -3.35 8.75 9.24
N MET A 19 -2.06 8.61 8.93
CA MET A 19 -1.28 7.38 9.10
C MET A 19 -1.82 6.17 8.30
N PHE A 20 -2.61 6.42 7.25
CA PHE A 20 -3.06 5.38 6.34
C PHE A 20 -1.98 5.10 5.30
N THR A 21 -1.70 3.81 5.09
CA THR A 21 -0.83 3.33 4.00
C THR A 21 -1.66 2.95 2.78
N PRO A 22 -1.05 2.87 1.58
CA PRO A 22 -1.68 2.30 0.39
C PRO A 22 -2.31 0.92 0.67
N LEU A 23 -1.69 0.14 1.56
CA LEU A 23 -2.16 -1.18 1.95
C LEU A 23 -3.49 -1.10 2.73
N HIS A 24 -3.65 -0.13 3.64
CA HIS A 24 -4.92 0.08 4.35
C HIS A 24 -6.04 0.42 3.36
N SER A 25 -5.79 1.33 2.42
CA SER A 25 -6.79 1.69 1.41
C SER A 25 -7.15 0.52 0.50
N ALA A 26 -6.15 -0.28 0.09
CA ALA A 26 -6.38 -1.48 -0.72
C ALA A 26 -7.17 -2.55 0.04
N ALA A 27 -6.88 -2.75 1.33
CA ALA A 27 -7.59 -3.70 2.20
C ALA A 27 -9.04 -3.25 2.48
N GLN A 28 -9.24 -1.97 2.81
CA GLN A 28 -10.57 -1.41 3.07
C GLN A 28 -11.52 -1.55 1.88
N GLN A 29 -11.00 -1.41 0.67
CA GLN A 29 -11.77 -1.54 -0.57
C GLN A 29 -11.88 -2.99 -1.07
N GLY A 30 -11.24 -3.96 -0.41
CA GLY A 30 -11.24 -5.37 -0.84
C GLY A 30 -10.46 -5.63 -2.13
N HIS A 31 -9.51 -4.77 -2.50
CA HIS A 31 -8.69 -4.92 -3.70
C HIS A 31 -7.56 -5.95 -3.50
N VAL A 32 -7.91 -7.24 -3.47
CA VAL A 32 -6.99 -8.35 -3.20
C VAL A 32 -5.75 -8.35 -4.11
N MET A 33 -5.91 -8.04 -5.40
CA MET A 33 -4.78 -7.95 -6.32
C MET A 33 -3.81 -6.82 -5.97
N ILE A 34 -4.32 -5.68 -5.52
CA ILE A 34 -3.49 -4.52 -5.13
C ILE A 34 -2.78 -4.82 -3.81
N VAL A 35 -3.48 -5.47 -2.87
CA VAL A 35 -2.88 -5.93 -1.61
C VAL A 35 -1.69 -6.86 -1.87
N LYS A 36 -1.88 -7.90 -2.71
CA LYS A 36 -0.78 -8.80 -3.09
C LYS A 36 0.39 -8.06 -3.71
N LEU A 37 0.12 -7.16 -4.65
CA LEU A 37 1.15 -6.39 -5.33
C LEU A 37 1.96 -5.51 -4.35
N LEU A 38 1.28 -4.84 -3.41
CA LEU A 38 1.95 -4.00 -2.41
C LEU A 38 2.81 -4.86 -1.48
N LEU A 39 2.33 -6.03 -1.07
CA LEU A 39 3.11 -6.98 -0.26
C LEU A 39 4.35 -7.49 -1.01
N GLU A 40 4.23 -7.81 -2.31
CA GLU A 40 5.36 -8.20 -3.16
C GLU A 40 6.42 -7.09 -3.29
N GLN A 41 6.01 -5.83 -3.18
CA GLN A 41 6.91 -4.67 -3.19
C GLN A 41 7.42 -4.28 -1.78
N GLY A 42 7.19 -5.11 -0.76
CA GLY A 42 7.70 -4.86 0.59
C GLY A 42 6.86 -3.88 1.42
N ALA A 43 5.57 -3.73 1.13
CA ALA A 43 4.65 -3.03 2.01
C ALA A 43 4.56 -3.73 3.38
N LEU A 44 4.57 -2.96 4.46
CA LEU A 44 4.50 -3.44 5.83
C LEU A 44 3.05 -3.78 6.20
N PRO A 45 2.71 -5.07 6.38
CA PRO A 45 1.35 -5.49 6.71
C PRO A 45 0.93 -5.06 8.12
N ASN A 46 1.89 -4.86 9.02
CA ASN A 46 1.66 -4.53 10.42
C ASN A 46 1.78 -3.04 10.71
N LYS A 47 1.80 -2.17 9.70
CA LYS A 47 1.69 -0.73 9.95
C LYS A 47 0.29 -0.45 10.48
N THR A 48 0.20 0.06 11.70
CA THR A 48 -1.06 0.48 12.33
C THR A 48 -1.22 1.99 12.18
N ASN A 49 -2.42 2.44 11.83
CA ASN A 49 -2.82 3.82 12.15
C ASN A 49 -2.90 3.97 13.69
N LYS A 50 -2.59 5.16 14.22
CA LYS A 50 -2.78 5.46 15.65
C LYS A 50 -4.23 5.81 15.95
#